data_AF-A0A8T1A835-F1
#
_entry.id   AF-A0A8T1A835-F1
#
_cell.length_a   1.000
_cell.length_b   1.000
_cell.length_c   1.000
_cell.angle_alpha   90.00
_cell.angle_beta   90.00
_cell.angle_gamma   90.00
#
_symmetry.space_group_name_H-M   'P 1'
#
loop_
_entity.id
_entity.type
_entity.pdbx_description
1 polymer ?
#
loop_
_entity_poly.entity_id
_entity_poly.type
_entity_poly.pdbx_seq_one_letter_code
_entity_poly.pdbx_strand_id
1 'polypeptide(L)'
;MKDHFRRFRWLRQKGVEGVGYGAPQESWCAFIRRWYRTVEEDESFVGWLVYREETIKDHSLSELRERACSDAWEDMRHICYVRVAEGCKACAGPRPTVEDWKAHIAEYPLGEQERGWIGKYKHSLAENARASSRGGSHRHSSRGRLDRRCGEALSEKCRRLRGCNPCMADVHCLGAHKTTTDVGA
;
A
#
# COMPACT_ATOMS: atom_id res chain seq x y z
N MET A 1 17.67 6.55 -6.64
CA MET A 1 16.47 6.92 -7.43
C MET A 1 15.55 5.75 -7.77
N LYS A 2 16.01 4.65 -8.41
CA LYS A 2 15.13 3.52 -8.81
C LYS A 2 14.37 2.88 -7.63
N ASP A 3 15.03 2.59 -6.51
CA ASP A 3 14.36 1.96 -5.37
C ASP A 3 13.37 2.89 -4.68
N HIS A 4 13.66 4.18 -4.67
CA HIS A 4 12.76 5.20 -4.14
C HIS A 4 11.50 5.31 -5.01
N PHE A 5 11.64 5.17 -6.32
CA PHE A 5 10.51 5.09 -7.24
C PHE A 5 9.68 3.82 -7.05
N ARG A 6 10.32 2.66 -6.87
CA ARG A 6 9.63 1.39 -6.57
C ARG A 6 8.79 1.52 -5.30
N ARG A 7 9.40 2.02 -4.21
CA ARG A 7 8.73 2.29 -2.93
C ARG A 7 7.58 3.29 -3.09
N PHE A 8 7.80 4.42 -3.77
CA PHE A 8 6.77 5.42 -4.05
C PHE A 8 5.58 4.84 -4.83
N ARG A 9 5.83 3.94 -5.79
CA ARG A 9 4.77 3.30 -6.57
C ARG A 9 4.02 2.26 -5.76
N TRP A 10 4.71 1.51 -4.90
CA TRP A 10 4.09 0.59 -3.93
C TRP A 10 3.12 1.32 -2.99
N LEU A 11 3.45 2.54 -2.53
CA LEU A 11 2.52 3.37 -1.73
C LEU A 11 1.17 3.63 -2.41
N ARG A 12 1.13 3.57 -3.75
CA ARG A 12 -0.10 3.76 -4.53
C ARG A 12 -0.83 2.46 -4.83
N GLN A 13 -0.36 1.33 -4.28
CA GLN A 13 -0.85 -0.03 -4.56
C GLN A 13 -0.89 -0.36 -6.07
N LYS A 14 -0.01 0.27 -6.85
CA LYS A 14 0.13 0.04 -8.29
C LYS A 14 1.42 -0.75 -8.53
N GLY A 15 1.29 -2.03 -8.86
CA GLY A 15 2.44 -2.87 -9.26
C GLY A 15 3.19 -2.28 -10.46
N VAL A 16 4.46 -2.64 -10.63
CA VAL A 16 5.26 -2.28 -11.82
C VAL A 16 5.01 -3.30 -12.95
N GLU A 17 4.62 -4.52 -12.60
CA GLU A 17 4.46 -5.65 -13.52
C GLU A 17 3.10 -5.64 -14.22
N GLY A 18 3.09 -6.03 -15.50
CA GLY A 18 1.86 -6.20 -16.28
C GLY A 18 1.13 -4.90 -16.68
N VAL A 19 1.74 -3.73 -16.51
CA VAL A 19 1.10 -2.44 -16.80
C VAL A 19 1.62 -1.82 -18.09
N GLY A 20 0.72 -1.37 -18.97
CA GLY A 20 1.07 -0.68 -20.21
C GLY A 20 1.91 0.59 -20.00
N TYR A 21 2.73 0.93 -20.99
CA TYR A 21 3.80 1.96 -20.96
C TYR A 21 3.42 3.31 -20.34
N GLY A 22 2.17 3.76 -20.49
CA GLY A 22 1.70 5.05 -19.95
C GLY A 22 1.69 5.13 -18.42
N ALA A 23 1.34 4.05 -17.72
CA ALA A 23 1.15 4.11 -16.27
C ALA A 23 2.47 4.15 -15.45
N PRO A 24 3.58 3.51 -15.88
CA PRO A 24 4.91 3.78 -15.34
C PRO A 24 5.35 5.23 -15.53
N GLN A 25 5.14 5.81 -16.72
CA GLN A 25 5.54 7.19 -17.03
C GLN A 25 4.81 8.22 -16.16
N GLU A 26 3.48 8.12 -16.02
CA GLU A 26 2.70 9.02 -15.17
C GLU A 26 3.15 8.96 -13.70
N SER A 27 3.47 7.75 -13.22
CA SER A 27 3.96 7.56 -11.86
C SER A 27 5.36 8.14 -11.68
N TRP A 28 6.22 8.02 -12.70
CA TRP A 28 7.55 8.64 -12.69
C TRP A 28 7.44 10.17 -12.64
N CYS A 29 6.56 10.78 -13.45
CA CYS A 29 6.31 12.21 -13.40
C CYS A 29 5.77 12.67 -12.04
N ALA A 30 4.90 11.88 -11.39
CA ALA A 30 4.43 12.17 -10.04
C ALA A 30 5.54 12.04 -8.98
N PHE A 31 6.40 11.02 -9.10
CA PHE A 31 7.57 10.81 -8.25
C PHE A 31 8.54 11.99 -8.34
N ILE A 32 8.93 12.38 -9.55
CA ILE A 32 9.82 13.52 -9.78
C ILE A 32 9.24 14.83 -9.26
N ARG A 33 7.94 15.08 -9.46
CA ARG A 33 7.27 16.27 -8.89
C ARG A 33 7.32 16.31 -7.37
N ARG A 34 7.13 15.17 -6.69
CA ARG A 34 7.25 15.10 -5.22
C ARG A 34 8.69 15.29 -4.77
N TRP A 35 9.64 14.66 -5.46
CA TRP A 35 11.08 14.80 -5.18
C TRP A 35 11.53 16.25 -5.28
N TYR A 36 11.15 16.97 -6.34
CA TYR A 36 11.53 18.37 -6.47
C TYR A 36 10.88 19.26 -5.42
N ARG A 37 9.60 19.01 -5.08
CA ARG A 37 8.93 19.75 -4.01
C ARG A 37 9.67 19.62 -2.68
N THR A 38 10.09 18.41 -2.30
CA THR A 38 10.83 18.22 -1.04
C THR A 38 12.19 18.93 -1.06
N VAL A 39 12.84 19.03 -2.23
CA VAL A 39 14.07 19.83 -2.38
C VAL A 39 13.78 21.34 -2.26
N GLU A 40 12.67 21.83 -2.81
CA GLU A 40 12.24 23.24 -2.68
C GLU A 40 11.84 23.61 -1.25
N GLU A 41 11.25 22.65 -0.51
CA GLU A 41 10.76 22.83 0.86
C GLU A 41 11.86 22.53 1.93
N ASP A 42 13.10 22.23 1.51
CA ASP A 42 14.21 21.77 2.38
C ASP A 42 13.83 20.56 3.27
N GLU A 43 12.94 19.71 2.77
CA GLU A 43 12.48 18.50 3.42
C GLU A 43 13.21 17.25 2.87
N SER A 44 13.37 16.24 3.72
CA SER A 44 13.88 14.95 3.27
C SER A 44 12.81 14.15 2.54
N PHE A 45 12.97 13.96 1.22
CA PHE A 45 12.13 13.02 0.48
C PHE A 45 12.13 11.62 1.09
N VAL A 46 13.30 11.16 1.57
CA VAL A 46 13.45 9.86 2.21
C VAL A 46 12.67 9.82 3.52
N GLY A 47 12.76 10.88 4.33
CA GLY A 47 11.99 11.02 5.57
C GLY A 47 10.48 11.01 5.32
N TRP A 48 10.02 11.79 4.33
CA TRP A 48 8.62 11.78 3.89
C TRP A 48 8.16 10.38 3.45
N LEU A 49 9.01 9.66 2.73
CA LEU A 49 8.68 8.34 2.21
C LEU A 49 8.62 7.29 3.33
N VAL A 50 9.56 7.30 4.28
CA VAL A 50 9.53 6.44 5.48
C VAL A 50 8.28 6.73 6.31
N TYR A 51 8.00 7.99 6.61
CA TYR A 51 6.80 8.39 7.35
C TYR A 51 5.52 7.89 6.65
N ARG A 52 5.46 7.99 5.32
CA ARG A 52 4.31 7.52 4.57
C ARG A 52 4.18 5.99 4.58
N GLU A 53 5.28 5.26 4.49
CA GLU A 53 5.30 3.80 4.62
C GLU A 53 4.84 3.36 6.01
N GLU A 54 5.32 4.00 7.08
CA GLU A 54 4.88 3.77 8.45
C GLU A 54 3.39 4.07 8.62
N THR A 55 2.92 5.19 8.07
CA THR A 55 1.49 5.53 8.08
C THR A 55 0.66 4.45 7.39
N ILE A 56 1.10 3.93 6.24
CA ILE A 56 0.40 2.84 5.55
C ILE A 56 0.45 1.55 6.37
N LYS A 57 1.58 1.20 6.96
CA LYS A 57 1.71 0.02 7.84
C LYS A 57 0.76 0.13 9.03
N ASP A 58 0.71 1.28 9.70
CA ASP A 58 -0.17 1.52 10.84
C ASP A 58 -1.67 1.39 10.53
N HIS A 59 -2.05 1.54 9.26
CA HIS A 59 -3.43 1.38 8.79
C HIS A 59 -3.61 0.13 7.91
N SER A 60 -2.55 -0.65 7.72
CA SER A 60 -2.61 -1.87 6.93
C SER A 60 -3.42 -2.89 7.69
N LEU A 61 -4.43 -3.46 7.05
CA LEU A 61 -5.28 -4.45 7.69
C LEU A 61 -4.48 -5.71 8.08
N SER A 62 -3.41 -6.07 7.34
CA SER A 62 -2.55 -7.20 7.71
C SER A 62 -1.74 -6.92 8.98
N GLU A 63 -1.11 -5.75 9.06
CA GLU A 63 -0.31 -5.32 10.22
C GLU A 63 -1.20 -5.16 11.46
N LEU A 64 -2.39 -4.58 11.28
CA LEU A 64 -3.37 -4.43 12.36
C LEU A 64 -3.89 -5.79 12.86
N ARG A 65 -4.04 -6.79 11.98
CA ARG A 65 -4.36 -8.17 12.40
C ARG A 65 -3.24 -8.78 13.22
N GLU A 66 -2.00 -8.60 12.79
CA GLU A 66 -0.82 -9.13 13.48
C GLU A 66 -0.67 -8.52 14.87
N ARG A 67 -0.70 -7.18 14.98
CA ARG A 67 -0.61 -6.47 16.26
C ARG A 67 -1.74 -6.85 17.21
N ALA A 68 -3.00 -6.77 16.76
CA ALA A 68 -4.15 -7.14 17.60
C ALA A 68 -4.15 -8.62 18.02
N CYS A 69 -3.44 -9.49 17.28
CA CYS A 69 -3.23 -10.87 17.68
C CYS A 69 -2.06 -11.00 18.67
N SER A 70 -0.93 -10.32 18.43
CA SER A 70 0.26 -10.38 19.28
C SER A 70 0.01 -9.85 20.68
N ASP A 71 -0.64 -8.69 20.79
CA ASP A 71 -0.97 -8.06 22.08
C ASP A 71 -1.79 -9.02 22.96
N ALA A 72 -2.75 -9.74 22.36
CA ALA A 72 -3.56 -10.73 23.07
C ALA A 72 -2.74 -11.91 23.65
N TRP A 73 -1.59 -12.23 23.04
CA TRP A 73 -0.67 -13.27 23.48
C TRP A 73 0.35 -12.78 24.51
N GLU A 74 0.87 -11.55 24.37
CA GLU A 74 1.89 -11.01 25.29
C GLU A 74 1.39 -10.97 26.74
N ASP A 75 0.11 -10.62 26.93
CA ASP A 75 -0.49 -10.62 28.26
C ASP A 75 -1.07 -11.99 28.67
N MET A 76 -1.10 -12.98 27.77
CA MET A 76 -1.73 -14.32 27.87
C MET A 76 -3.17 -14.35 28.42
N ARG A 77 -3.74 -13.18 28.71
CA ARG A 77 -5.04 -13.04 29.35
C ARG A 77 -6.13 -12.86 28.32
N HIS A 78 -5.85 -12.27 27.16
CA HIS A 78 -6.88 -11.73 26.30
C HIS A 78 -7.31 -12.63 25.15
N ILE A 79 -8.61 -12.64 24.89
CA ILE A 79 -9.16 -13.24 23.67
C ILE A 79 -8.78 -12.36 22.48
N CYS A 80 -8.00 -12.91 21.55
CA CYS A 80 -7.64 -12.27 20.29
C CYS A 80 -8.90 -11.84 19.50
N TYR A 81 -9.09 -10.53 19.32
CA TYR A 81 -10.28 -10.01 18.64
C TYR A 81 -10.31 -10.39 17.14
N VAL A 82 -9.16 -10.55 16.49
CA VAL A 82 -9.07 -11.01 15.09
C VAL A 82 -9.65 -12.42 14.93
N ARG A 83 -9.47 -13.26 15.96
CA ARG A 83 -10.09 -14.59 15.99
C ARG A 83 -11.61 -14.50 16.02
N VAL A 84 -12.16 -13.60 16.83
CA VAL A 84 -13.60 -13.34 16.94
C VAL A 84 -14.16 -12.79 15.63
N ALA A 85 -13.46 -11.86 14.98
CA ALA A 85 -13.95 -11.14 13.81
C ALA A 85 -13.78 -11.89 12.48
N GLU A 86 -12.65 -12.59 12.29
CA GLU A 86 -12.30 -13.22 11.00
C GLU A 86 -11.88 -14.69 11.11
N GLY A 87 -11.51 -15.17 12.31
CA GLY A 87 -10.95 -16.52 12.49
C GLY A 87 -9.44 -16.56 12.26
N CYS A 88 -8.70 -15.77 13.06
CA CYS A 88 -7.24 -15.74 13.09
C CYS A 88 -6.60 -17.15 13.06
N LYS A 89 -5.76 -17.40 12.06
CA LYS A 89 -5.09 -18.68 11.84
C LYS A 89 -3.93 -18.96 12.81
N ALA A 90 -3.37 -17.92 13.41
CA ALA A 90 -2.30 -18.06 14.40
C ALA A 90 -2.82 -18.52 15.77
N CYS A 91 -4.12 -18.34 16.03
CA CYS A 91 -4.73 -18.73 17.29
C CYS A 91 -5.24 -20.18 17.25
N ALA A 92 -4.91 -20.96 18.29
CA ALA A 92 -5.37 -22.35 18.42
C ALA A 92 -6.72 -22.47 19.15
N GLY A 93 -7.58 -23.40 18.69
CA GLY A 93 -8.86 -23.80 19.32
C GLY A 93 -10.13 -23.28 18.62
N PRO A 94 -11.32 -23.39 19.26
CA PRO A 94 -12.59 -22.94 18.68
C PRO A 94 -12.69 -21.41 18.57
N ARG A 95 -13.43 -20.89 17.61
CA ARG A 95 -13.63 -19.44 17.44
C ARG A 95 -14.58 -18.90 18.53
N PRO A 96 -14.15 -17.94 19.38
CA PRO A 96 -15.02 -17.33 20.37
C PRO A 96 -16.05 -16.41 19.73
N THR A 97 -17.18 -16.23 20.41
CA THR A 97 -18.23 -15.29 19.99
C THR A 97 -17.86 -13.85 20.36
N VAL A 98 -18.63 -12.89 19.82
CA VAL A 98 -18.48 -11.47 20.20
C VAL A 98 -18.89 -11.25 21.65
N GLU A 99 -19.87 -12.01 22.13
CA GLU A 99 -20.39 -12.01 23.48
C GLU A 99 -19.34 -12.52 24.47
N ASP A 100 -18.66 -13.63 24.15
CA ASP A 100 -17.55 -14.16 24.95
C ASP A 100 -16.43 -13.11 25.08
N TRP A 101 -16.09 -12.45 23.96
CA TRP A 101 -15.08 -11.40 23.96
C TRP A 101 -15.50 -10.20 24.81
N LYS A 102 -16.76 -9.77 24.72
CA LYS A 102 -17.29 -8.66 25.54
C LYS A 102 -17.30 -8.98 27.04
N ALA A 103 -17.73 -10.19 27.41
CA ALA A 103 -17.70 -10.65 28.79
C ALA A 103 -16.26 -10.69 29.31
N HIS A 104 -15.33 -11.20 28.49
CA HIS A 104 -13.93 -11.28 28.84
C HIS A 104 -13.29 -9.90 29.08
N ILE A 105 -13.53 -8.91 28.20
CA ILE A 105 -12.98 -7.56 28.41
C ILE A 105 -13.69 -6.77 29.53
N ALA A 106 -14.86 -7.24 30.00
CA ALA A 106 -15.50 -6.67 31.17
C ALA A 106 -14.82 -7.12 32.46
N GLU A 107 -14.33 -8.36 32.50
CA GLU A 107 -13.54 -8.92 33.60
C GLU A 107 -12.08 -8.47 33.56
N TYR A 108 -11.50 -8.42 32.35
CA TYR A 108 -10.13 -7.99 32.10
C TYR A 108 -10.11 -6.83 31.09
N PRO A 109 -10.28 -5.58 31.56
CA PRO A 109 -10.32 -4.41 30.69
C PRO A 109 -9.03 -4.24 29.90
N LEU A 110 -9.18 -4.01 28.59
CA LEU A 110 -8.08 -3.69 27.68
C LEU A 110 -7.37 -2.41 28.10
N GLY A 111 -6.06 -2.34 27.93
CA GLY A 111 -5.23 -1.14 28.03
C GLY A 111 -5.53 -0.11 26.93
N GLU A 112 -5.00 1.12 27.08
CA GLU A 112 -5.22 2.20 26.11
C GLU A 112 -4.68 1.85 24.71
N GLN A 113 -3.48 1.27 24.66
CA GLN A 113 -2.83 0.88 23.43
C GLN A 113 -3.63 -0.21 22.68
N GLU A 114 -4.05 -1.26 23.37
CA GLU A 114 -4.86 -2.35 22.80
C GLU A 114 -6.20 -1.84 22.26
N ARG A 115 -6.89 -0.97 23.02
CA ARG A 115 -8.12 -0.32 22.55
C ARG A 115 -7.86 0.49 21.27
N GLY A 116 -6.73 1.18 21.19
CA GLY A 116 -6.30 1.93 20.02
C GLY A 116 -6.13 1.04 18.79
N TRP A 117 -5.37 -0.06 18.91
CA TRP A 117 -5.12 -0.97 17.79
C TRP A 117 -6.39 -1.71 17.36
N ILE A 118 -7.18 -2.22 18.31
CA ILE A 118 -8.46 -2.89 18.01
C ILE A 118 -9.44 -1.92 17.34
N GLY A 119 -9.46 -0.65 17.75
CA GLY A 119 -10.25 0.40 17.11
C GLY A 119 -9.83 0.64 15.64
N LYS A 120 -8.53 0.83 15.39
CA LYS A 120 -7.98 1.00 14.04
C LYS A 120 -8.26 -0.22 13.15
N TYR A 121 -8.13 -1.42 13.72
CA TYR A 121 -8.45 -2.68 13.05
C TYR A 121 -9.92 -2.77 12.64
N LYS A 122 -10.86 -2.54 13.57
CA LYS A 122 -12.31 -2.53 13.29
C LYS A 122 -12.67 -1.55 12.18
N HIS A 123 -12.12 -0.33 12.24
CA HIS A 123 -12.34 0.68 11.22
C HIS A 123 -11.82 0.22 9.85
N SER A 124 -10.58 -0.25 9.79
CA SER A 124 -9.93 -0.70 8.55
C SER A 124 -10.63 -1.92 7.94
N LEU A 125 -11.14 -2.83 8.78
CA LEU A 125 -11.92 -3.99 8.35
C LEU A 125 -13.24 -3.55 7.69
N ALA A 126 -13.94 -2.59 8.29
CA ALA A 126 -15.18 -2.04 7.75
C ALA A 126 -14.95 -1.30 6.41
N GLU A 127 -13.89 -0.50 6.32
CA GLU A 127 -13.51 0.18 5.06
C GLU A 127 -13.18 -0.83 3.95
N ASN A 128 -12.43 -1.89 4.28
CA ASN A 128 -12.10 -2.94 3.32
C ASN A 128 -13.36 -3.68 2.82
N ALA A 129 -14.31 -3.97 3.70
CA ALA A 129 -15.60 -4.54 3.32
C ALA A 129 -16.40 -3.60 2.40
N ARG A 130 -16.46 -2.30 2.71
CA ARG A 130 -17.12 -1.28 1.86
C ARG A 130 -16.47 -1.14 0.48
N ALA A 131 -15.14 -1.14 0.44
CA ALA A 131 -14.38 -1.07 -0.82
C ALA A 131 -14.65 -2.30 -1.70
N SER A 132 -14.71 -3.48 -1.09
CA SER A 132 -15.04 -4.74 -1.78
C SER A 132 -16.46 -4.71 -2.37
N SER A 133 -17.44 -4.16 -1.64
CA SER A 133 -18.81 -4.00 -2.14
C SER A 133 -18.93 -2.97 -3.27
N ARG A 134 -18.13 -1.89 -3.23
CA ARG A 134 -18.11 -0.84 -4.28
C ARG A 134 -17.41 -1.30 -5.56
N GLY A 135 -16.40 -2.16 -5.45
CA GLY A 135 -15.67 -2.74 -6.58
C GLY A 135 -16.53 -3.59 -7.53
N GLY A 136 -17.71 -4.04 -7.08
CA GLY A 136 -18.69 -4.77 -7.90
C GLY A 136 -19.37 -3.91 -8.97
N SER A 137 -19.41 -2.58 -8.83
CA SER A 137 -20.08 -1.67 -9.77
C SER A 137 -19.16 -1.00 -10.81
N HIS A 138 -17.84 -1.23 -10.76
CA HIS A 138 -16.87 -0.58 -11.66
C HIS A 138 -16.37 -1.49 -12.78
N ARG A 139 -17.24 -2.36 -13.32
CA ARG A 139 -17.00 -2.99 -14.62
C ARG A 139 -17.84 -2.28 -15.68
N HIS A 140 -17.12 -1.59 -16.57
CA HIS A 140 -17.56 -0.90 -17.80
C HIS A 140 -18.16 0.50 -17.63
N SER A 141 -17.35 1.54 -17.88
CA SER A 141 -17.63 2.46 -19.00
C SER A 141 -16.45 3.42 -19.29
N SER A 142 -16.13 3.52 -20.59
CA SER A 142 -15.40 4.59 -21.31
C SER A 142 -13.96 4.98 -20.88
N ARG A 143 -12.92 4.63 -21.65
CA ARG A 143 -12.50 5.28 -22.92
C ARG A 143 -12.29 6.81 -22.79
N GLY A 144 -11.02 7.20 -22.89
CA GLY A 144 -10.59 8.33 -23.72
C GLY A 144 -10.84 9.74 -23.19
N ARG A 145 -9.95 10.22 -22.32
CA ARG A 145 -9.56 11.64 -22.35
C ARG A 145 -8.11 11.77 -21.89
N LEU A 146 -7.18 11.56 -22.82
CA LEU A 146 -5.78 11.94 -22.66
C LEU A 146 -5.74 13.44 -22.39
N ASP A 147 -5.49 13.82 -21.14
CA ASP A 147 -5.23 15.21 -20.77
C ASP A 147 -3.89 15.63 -21.42
N ARG A 148 -3.99 16.29 -22.57
CA ARG A 148 -2.87 16.83 -23.37
C ARG A 148 -2.15 17.99 -22.68
N ARG A 149 -2.34 18.21 -21.38
CA ARG A 149 -1.80 19.38 -20.66
C ARG A 149 -0.55 19.08 -19.82
N CYS A 150 0.12 17.95 -20.05
CA CYS A 150 1.41 17.63 -19.39
C CYS A 150 2.67 17.94 -20.23
N GLY A 151 2.54 18.42 -21.47
CA GLY A 151 3.66 18.45 -22.42
C GLY A 151 4.58 19.68 -22.40
N GLU A 152 4.05 20.88 -22.15
CA GLU A 152 4.77 22.10 -22.56
C GLU A 152 5.44 22.86 -21.40
N ALA A 153 4.76 23.02 -20.26
CA ALA A 153 5.29 23.84 -19.16
C ALA A 153 6.45 23.20 -18.38
N LEU A 154 6.54 21.86 -18.35
CA LEU A 154 7.63 21.14 -17.67
C LEU A 154 8.88 21.00 -18.55
N SER A 155 8.74 21.20 -19.87
CA SER A 155 9.85 21.01 -20.80
C SER A 155 10.86 22.16 -20.76
N GLU A 156 10.45 23.39 -20.46
CA GLU A 156 11.33 24.56 -20.47
C GLU A 156 12.27 24.56 -19.24
N LYS A 157 11.73 24.26 -18.05
CA LYS A 157 12.51 24.16 -16.80
C LYS A 157 13.40 22.92 -16.77
N CYS A 158 12.96 21.78 -17.30
CA CYS A 158 13.80 20.58 -17.43
C CYS A 158 14.89 20.71 -18.52
N ARG A 159 14.69 21.52 -19.58
CA ARG A 159 15.72 21.75 -20.62
C ARG A 159 16.82 22.73 -20.22
N ARG A 160 16.52 23.76 -19.43
CA ARG A 160 17.51 24.80 -19.05
C ARG A 160 18.59 24.29 -18.10
N LEU A 161 18.32 23.23 -17.34
CA LEU A 161 19.30 22.56 -16.51
C LEU A 161 20.01 21.51 -17.37
N ARG A 162 21.23 21.82 -17.83
CA ARG A 162 22.08 20.89 -18.59
C ARG A 162 22.13 19.53 -17.88
N GLY A 163 21.44 18.52 -18.42
CA GLY A 163 21.52 17.16 -17.88
C GLY A 163 20.29 16.24 -18.02
N CYS A 164 19.13 16.72 -18.51
CA CYS A 164 17.95 15.86 -18.61
C CYS A 164 17.45 15.65 -20.06
N ASN A 165 18.10 14.73 -20.79
CA ASN A 165 17.42 13.64 -21.54
C ASN A 165 18.46 12.72 -22.23
N PRO A 166 18.17 11.41 -22.43
CA PRO A 166 16.84 10.84 -22.50
C PRO A 166 16.49 9.77 -21.44
N CYS A 167 15.20 9.79 -21.09
CA CYS A 167 14.37 8.61 -20.89
C CYS A 167 15.02 7.23 -21.17
N MET A 168 14.95 6.34 -20.18
CA MET A 168 14.98 4.88 -20.36
C MET A 168 16.22 4.22 -21.00
N ALA A 169 17.37 4.21 -20.33
CA ALA A 169 18.40 3.20 -20.62
C ALA A 169 18.32 1.97 -19.69
N ASP A 170 17.57 2.07 -18.59
CA ASP A 170 17.97 1.36 -17.37
C ASP A 170 16.88 0.48 -16.75
N VAL A 171 15.74 0.35 -17.44
CA VAL A 171 14.61 -0.54 -17.08
C VAL A 171 14.48 -1.71 -18.08
N HIS A 172 15.25 -1.71 -19.17
CA HIS A 172 15.18 -2.74 -20.21
C HIS A 172 15.84 -4.09 -19.88
N CYS A 173 16.49 -4.26 -18.72
CA CYS A 173 17.19 -5.52 -18.39
C CYS A 173 16.41 -6.52 -17.51
N LEU A 174 15.15 -6.27 -17.14
CA LEU A 174 14.41 -7.15 -16.21
C LEU A 174 13.24 -7.94 -16.83
N GLY A 175 13.21 -8.08 -18.17
CA GLY A 175 12.08 -8.72 -18.86
C GLY A 175 12.45 -9.69 -19.98
N ALA A 176 13.67 -10.23 -20.02
CA ALA A 176 14.09 -11.18 -21.07
C ALA A 176 14.53 -12.53 -20.48
N HIS A 177 13.63 -13.23 -19.79
CA HIS A 177 13.71 -14.70 -19.71
C HIS A 177 13.04 -15.27 -20.95
N LYS A 178 13.86 -15.66 -21.94
CA LYS A 178 13.41 -16.50 -23.06
C LYS A 178 13.03 -17.87 -22.51
N THR A 179 11.75 -18.17 -22.45
CA THR A 179 11.27 -19.56 -22.47
C THR A 179 11.20 -20.01 -23.92
N THR A 180 12.31 -20.55 -24.43
CA THR A 180 12.26 -21.48 -25.56
C THR A 180 11.99 -22.86 -25.00
N THR A 181 10.72 -23.23 -24.91
CA THR A 181 10.28 -24.62 -24.94
C THR A 181 10.37 -25.07 -26.39
N ASP A 182 11.39 -25.88 -26.68
CA ASP A 182 11.49 -26.66 -27.91
C ASP A 182 10.64 -27.92 -27.71
N VAL A 183 9.55 -28.05 -28.48
CA VAL A 183 8.76 -29.28 -28.63
C VAL A 183 8.76 -29.55 -30.13
N GLY A 184 9.32 -30.70 -30.49
CA GLY A 184 9.70 -31.03 -31.85
C GLY A 184 8.56 -31.35 -32.82
N ALA A 185 9.00 -31.54 -34.06
CA ALA A 185 8.44 -32.45 -35.05
C ALA A 185 9.62 -33.14 -35.74
#